data_AF-A0A3M5K032-F1
#
_entry.id   AF-A0A3M5K032-F1
#
_cell.length_a   1.000
_cell.length_b   1.000
_cell.length_c   1.000
_cell.angle_alpha   90.00
_cell.angle_beta   90.00
_cell.angle_gamma   90.00
#
_symmetry.space_group_name_H-M   'P 1'
#
loop_
_entity.id
_entity.type
_entity.pdbx_description
1 polymer ?
#
loop_
_entity_poly.entity_id
_entity_poly.type
_entity_poly.pdbx_seq_one_letter_code
_entity_poly.pdbx_strand_id
1 'polypeptide(L)'
;MISACSSLCAGRVKLTATLETGDLRDSQMILNACRDAIVSDADFIKTSTGKSATHVTPQAARVMLESIADVGGQVGLKVAGGIRTFDEARFYMMLARARFGRQWMNAGRVRLGGSSLLDDLLARLGLYEWYGNGF
;
A
#
# COMPACT_ATOMS: atom_id res chain seq x y z
N MET A 1 -15.89 -13.39 3.87
CA MET A 1 -15.03 -13.78 2.73
C MET A 1 -13.55 -13.69 3.09
N ILE A 2 -13.03 -12.53 3.53
CA ILE A 2 -11.60 -12.38 3.89
C ILE A 2 -11.19 -13.38 4.98
N SER A 3 -11.99 -13.52 6.05
CA SER A 3 -11.75 -14.51 7.11
C SER A 3 -11.64 -15.94 6.58
N ALA A 4 -12.48 -16.34 5.62
CA ALA A 4 -12.41 -17.65 4.98
C ALA A 4 -11.09 -17.84 4.20
N CYS A 5 -10.62 -16.80 3.49
CA CYS A 5 -9.30 -16.82 2.84
C CYS A 5 -8.17 -16.92 3.88
N SER A 6 -8.25 -16.15 4.96
CA SER A 6 -7.26 -16.18 6.05
C SER A 6 -7.15 -17.57 6.68
N SER A 7 -8.28 -18.21 6.99
CA SER A 7 -8.34 -19.59 7.50
C SER A 7 -7.65 -20.59 6.57
N LEU A 8 -7.81 -20.45 5.25
CA LEU A 8 -7.13 -21.31 4.27
C LEU A 8 -5.61 -21.06 4.20
N CYS A 9 -5.18 -19.81 4.41
CA CYS A 9 -3.76 -19.47 4.52
C CYS A 9 -3.12 -20.11 5.76
N ALA A 10 -3.86 -20.22 6.87
CA ALA A 10 -3.45 -20.85 8.13
C ALA A 10 -2.06 -20.37 8.63
N GLY A 11 -1.80 -19.06 8.49
CA GLY A 11 -0.53 -18.44 8.88
C GLY A 11 0.70 -18.83 8.05
N ARG A 12 0.56 -19.67 7.02
CA ARG A 12 1.69 -20.11 6.16
C ARG A 12 2.13 -19.03 5.17
N VAL A 13 1.21 -18.13 4.82
CA VAL A 13 1.45 -17.03 3.90
C VAL A 13 0.78 -15.77 4.43
N LYS A 14 1.35 -14.61 4.10
CA LYS A 14 0.75 -13.31 4.47
C LYS A 14 -0.39 -12.96 3.53
N LEU A 15 -1.58 -12.71 4.07
CA LEU A 15 -2.74 -12.27 3.32
C LEU A 15 -2.72 -10.75 3.13
N THR A 16 -2.94 -10.30 1.90
CA THR A 16 -3.09 -8.87 1.58
C THR A 16 -4.49 -8.60 1.05
N ALA A 17 -5.29 -7.85 1.78
CA ALA A 17 -6.62 -7.41 1.35
C ALA A 17 -6.50 -6.15 0.48
N THR A 18 -6.94 -6.21 -0.78
CA THR A 18 -6.98 -5.04 -1.67
C THR A 18 -8.34 -4.37 -1.54
N LEU A 19 -8.35 -3.09 -1.12
CA LEU A 19 -9.58 -2.36 -0.80
C LEU A 19 -10.13 -1.54 -1.97
N GLU A 20 -9.33 -1.36 -3.02
CA GLU A 20 -9.63 -0.54 -4.20
C GLU A 20 -10.10 0.88 -3.81
N THR A 21 -9.31 1.55 -2.97
CA THR A 21 -9.66 2.84 -2.37
C THR A 21 -9.90 3.96 -3.37
N GLY A 22 -9.42 3.82 -4.61
CA GLY A 22 -9.71 4.77 -5.69
C GLY A 22 -11.17 4.72 -6.16
N ASP A 23 -11.84 3.59 -5.99
CA ASP A 23 -13.23 3.39 -6.40
C ASP A 23 -14.21 3.58 -5.21
N LEU A 24 -13.68 3.74 -3.99
CA LEU A 24 -14.47 4.04 -2.80
C LEU A 24 -14.78 5.54 -2.73
N ARG A 25 -16.08 5.86 -2.65
CA ARG A 25 -16.62 7.22 -2.83
C ARG A 25 -16.19 8.23 -1.76
N ASP A 26 -15.99 7.77 -0.53
CA ASP A 26 -15.69 8.64 0.61
C ASP A 26 -14.80 7.97 1.66
N SER A 27 -14.30 8.77 2.60
CA SER A 27 -13.41 8.32 3.68
C SER A 27 -14.08 7.35 4.66
N GLN A 28 -15.40 7.42 4.85
CA GLN A 28 -16.10 6.51 5.75
C GLN A 28 -16.16 5.10 5.16
N MET A 29 -16.35 4.98 3.85
CA MET A 29 -16.27 3.68 3.15
C MET A 29 -14.86 3.09 3.23
N ILE A 30 -13.82 3.91 3.03
CA ILE A 30 -12.43 3.47 3.17
C ILE A 30 -12.16 2.98 4.59
N LEU A 31 -12.60 3.74 5.61
CA LEU A 31 -12.45 3.38 7.02
C LEU A 31 -13.14 2.04 7.34
N ASN A 32 -14.38 1.87 6.89
CA ASN A 32 -15.13 0.63 7.11
C ASN A 32 -14.43 -0.56 6.43
N ALA A 33 -14.01 -0.41 5.17
CA ALA A 33 -13.27 -1.45 4.45
C ALA A 33 -11.94 -1.81 5.14
N CYS A 34 -11.24 -0.83 5.71
CA CYS A 34 -10.03 -1.08 6.49
C CYS A 34 -10.35 -1.91 7.74
N ARG A 35 -11.36 -1.51 8.51
CA ARG A 35 -11.77 -2.20 9.74
C ARG A 35 -12.17 -3.64 9.46
N ASP A 36 -12.99 -3.85 8.44
CA ASP A 36 -13.45 -5.19 8.03
C ASP A 36 -12.28 -6.09 7.64
N ALA A 37 -11.31 -5.57 6.89
CA ALA A 37 -10.11 -6.31 6.50
C ALA A 37 -9.23 -6.64 7.71
N ILE A 38 -9.04 -5.70 8.63
CA ILE A 38 -8.22 -5.89 9.84
C ILE A 38 -8.85 -6.92 10.78
N VAL A 39 -10.15 -6.80 11.07
CA VAL A 39 -10.89 -7.77 11.91
C VAL A 39 -10.96 -9.16 11.26
N SER A 40 -10.82 -9.23 9.94
CA SER A 40 -10.79 -10.50 9.19
C SER A 40 -9.37 -11.09 9.04
N ASP A 41 -8.41 -10.69 9.87
CA ASP A 41 -7.04 -11.20 9.91
C ASP A 41 -6.22 -10.94 8.64
N ALA A 42 -6.40 -9.80 7.97
CA ALA A 42 -5.49 -9.39 6.91
C ALA A 42 -4.13 -8.94 7.48
N ASP A 43 -3.03 -9.56 7.04
CA ASP A 43 -1.67 -9.11 7.42
C ASP A 43 -1.32 -7.74 6.83
N PHE A 44 -1.87 -7.44 5.64
CA PHE A 44 -1.69 -6.18 4.94
C PHE A 44 -3.02 -5.70 4.38
N ILE A 45 -3.24 -4.40 4.44
CA ILE A 45 -4.25 -3.72 3.62
C ILE A 45 -3.56 -2.98 2.47
N LYS A 46 -4.14 -3.11 1.28
CA LYS A 46 -3.59 -2.57 0.02
C LYS A 46 -4.57 -1.60 -0.61
N THR A 47 -4.05 -0.48 -1.10
CA THR A 47 -4.85 0.60 -1.69
C THR A 47 -5.60 0.14 -2.94
N SER A 48 -4.91 -0.35 -3.97
CA SER A 48 -5.52 -0.66 -5.27
C SER A 48 -4.95 -1.93 -5.92
N THR A 49 -5.66 -2.47 -6.91
CA THR A 49 -5.15 -3.52 -7.79
C THR A 49 -4.06 -3.02 -8.74
N GLY A 50 -4.06 -1.72 -9.05
CA GLY A 50 -3.23 -1.12 -10.10
C GLY A 50 -3.82 -1.26 -11.51
N LYS A 51 -5.08 -1.67 -11.61
CA LYS A 51 -5.83 -1.82 -12.87
C LYS A 51 -6.91 -0.76 -13.07
N SER A 52 -7.38 -0.11 -11.99
CA SER A 52 -8.32 1.02 -12.08
C SER A 52 -7.64 2.28 -12.59
N ALA A 53 -8.41 3.15 -13.24
CA ALA A 53 -7.97 4.48 -13.66
C ALA A 53 -7.71 5.41 -12.47
N THR A 54 -8.40 5.17 -11.34
CA THR A 54 -8.27 6.00 -10.14
C THR A 54 -7.09 5.51 -9.31
N HIS A 55 -6.06 6.36 -9.21
CA HIS A 55 -4.85 6.08 -8.46
C HIS A 55 -5.07 6.25 -6.94
N VAL A 56 -4.11 5.78 -6.14
CA VAL A 56 -4.12 6.04 -4.69
C VAL A 56 -4.07 7.55 -4.43
N THR A 57 -4.92 8.02 -3.51
CA THR A 57 -4.90 9.41 -3.04
C THR A 57 -4.19 9.52 -1.68
N PRO A 58 -3.54 10.66 -1.38
CA PRO A 58 -2.99 10.92 -0.04
C PRO A 58 -4.02 10.79 1.08
N GLN A 59 -5.28 11.18 0.82
CA GLN A 59 -6.38 11.08 1.78
C GLN A 59 -6.67 9.61 2.12
N ALA A 60 -6.81 8.75 1.10
CA ALA A 60 -7.04 7.33 1.31
C ALA A 60 -5.91 6.70 2.14
N ALA A 61 -4.66 7.00 1.79
CA ALA A 61 -3.51 6.49 2.54
C ALA A 61 -3.52 6.94 4.02
N ARG A 62 -3.92 8.18 4.32
CA ARG A 62 -4.08 8.66 5.71
C ARG A 62 -5.15 7.88 6.47
N VAL A 63 -6.33 7.69 5.88
CA VAL A 63 -7.42 6.92 6.51
C VAL A 63 -6.99 5.48 6.80
N MET A 64 -6.28 4.84 5.86
CA MET A 64 -5.74 3.50 6.05
C MET A 64 -4.71 3.44 7.18
N LEU A 65 -3.80 4.42 7.26
CA LEU A 65 -2.79 4.51 8.33
C LEU A 65 -3.43 4.72 9.71
N GLU A 66 -4.46 5.57 9.82
CA GLU A 66 -5.20 5.74 11.08
C GLU A 66 -5.92 4.44 11.46
N SER A 67 -6.56 3.76 10.51
CA SER A 67 -7.21 2.46 10.78
C SER A 67 -6.24 1.40 11.29
N ILE A 68 -5.01 1.39 10.76
CA ILE A 68 -3.93 0.50 11.23
C ILE A 68 -3.48 0.91 12.65
N ALA A 69 -3.46 2.20 12.96
CA ALA A 69 -3.03 2.69 14.25
C ALA A 69 -4.05 2.41 15.36
N ASP A 70 -5.35 2.44 15.05
CA ASP A 70 -6.44 2.10 15.96
C ASP A 70 -6.28 0.69 16.55
N VAL A 71 -5.60 -0.22 15.82
CA VAL A 71 -5.29 -1.60 16.27
C VAL A 71 -3.83 -1.79 16.69
N GLY A 72 -3.12 -0.72 16.99
CA GLY A 72 -1.75 -0.78 17.52
C GLY A 72 -0.65 -1.04 16.47
N GLY A 73 -0.94 -0.83 15.18
CA GLY A 73 0.10 -0.85 14.13
C GLY A 73 0.58 -2.24 13.72
N GLN A 74 -0.21 -3.28 14.00
CA GLN A 74 0.18 -4.67 13.71
C GLN A 74 -0.06 -5.10 12.25
N VAL A 75 -0.98 -4.45 11.54
CA VAL A 75 -1.28 -4.71 10.13
C VAL A 75 -0.39 -3.82 9.25
N GLY A 76 0.14 -4.37 8.15
CA GLY A 76 0.97 -3.62 7.22
C GLY A 76 0.16 -2.81 6.20
N LEU A 77 0.77 -1.75 5.68
CA LEU A 77 0.27 -0.98 4.54
C LEU A 77 1.01 -1.38 3.25
N LYS A 78 0.26 -1.70 2.20
CA LYS A 78 0.79 -1.81 0.83
C LYS A 78 0.20 -0.72 -0.05
N VAL A 79 1.01 0.26 -0.40
CA VAL A 79 0.59 1.32 -1.32
C VAL A 79 0.85 0.86 -2.74
N ALA A 80 -0.18 0.83 -3.56
CA ALA A 80 -0.12 0.41 -4.94
C ALA A 80 -1.05 1.25 -5.84
N GLY A 81 -0.77 1.19 -7.15
CA GLY A 81 -1.56 1.83 -8.20
C GLY A 81 -1.07 3.23 -8.51
N GLY A 82 -0.30 3.34 -9.59
CA GLY A 82 0.13 4.62 -10.12
C GLY A 82 1.40 5.22 -9.52
N ILE A 83 2.05 4.57 -8.55
CA ILE A 83 3.35 5.00 -8.04
C ILE A 83 4.40 4.66 -9.10
N ARG A 84 4.97 5.69 -9.75
CA ARG A 84 5.92 5.54 -10.84
C ARG A 84 7.28 6.17 -10.52
N THR A 85 7.32 7.10 -9.58
CA THR A 85 8.53 7.88 -9.27
C THR A 85 8.98 7.71 -7.82
N PHE A 86 10.27 7.92 -7.57
CA PHE A 86 10.85 7.98 -6.23
C PHE A 86 10.16 9.03 -5.36
N ASP A 87 9.78 10.19 -5.91
CA ASP A 87 9.15 11.24 -5.10
C ASP A 87 7.76 10.84 -4.61
N GLU A 88 6.95 10.18 -5.46
CA GLU A 88 5.67 9.59 -5.05
C GLU A 88 5.87 8.48 -4.02
N ALA A 89 6.82 7.57 -4.26
CA ALA A 89 7.17 6.50 -3.32
C ALA A 89 7.60 7.07 -1.96
N ARG A 90 8.50 8.05 -1.97
CA ARG A 90 9.01 8.75 -0.80
C ARG A 90 7.88 9.44 -0.04
N PHE A 91 6.93 10.08 -0.73
CA PHE A 91 5.79 10.72 -0.10
C PHE A 91 5.00 9.75 0.78
N TYR A 92 4.61 8.60 0.23
CA TYR A 92 3.84 7.59 0.98
C TYR A 92 4.66 6.94 2.11
N MET A 93 5.95 6.69 1.88
CA MET A 93 6.86 6.21 2.92
C MET A 93 7.00 7.21 4.08
N MET A 94 7.11 8.50 3.77
CA MET A 94 7.19 9.56 4.77
C MET A 94 5.89 9.71 5.54
N LEU A 95 4.74 9.52 4.91
CA LEU A 95 3.45 9.51 5.58
C LEU A 95 3.36 8.39 6.63
N ALA A 96 3.74 7.16 6.25
CA ALA A 96 3.81 6.03 7.16
C ALA A 96 4.82 6.25 8.30
N ARG A 97 6.01 6.76 7.97
CA ARG A 97 7.06 7.07 8.96
C ARG A 97 6.63 8.15 9.94
N ALA A 98 5.93 9.19 9.48
CA ALA A 98 5.43 10.25 10.34
C ALA A 98 4.43 9.69 11.36
N ARG A 99 3.63 8.68 10.97
CA ARG A 99 2.61 8.09 11.83
C ARG A 99 3.14 7.08 12.84
N PHE A 100 4.11 6.24 12.44
CA PHE A 100 4.56 5.08 13.24
C PHE A 100 6.05 5.11 13.61
N GLY A 101 6.80 6.11 13.15
CA GLY A 101 8.24 6.21 13.37
C GLY A 101 9.07 5.33 12.43
N ARG A 102 10.40 5.42 12.58
CA ARG A 102 11.38 4.75 11.72
C ARG A 102 11.34 3.23 11.84
N GLN A 103 11.03 2.70 13.02
CA GLN A 103 10.95 1.26 13.30
C GLN A 103 9.90 0.54 12.44
N TRP A 104 8.86 1.27 12.02
CA TRP A 104 7.80 0.74 11.17
C TRP A 104 8.18 0.69 9.68
N MET A 105 9.31 1.29 9.29
CA MET A 105 9.77 1.35 7.90
C MET A 105 10.56 0.10 7.53
N ASN A 106 9.87 -1.04 7.48
CA ASN A 106 10.43 -2.33 7.08
C ASN A 106 9.46 -3.11 6.18
N ALA A 107 9.96 -4.14 5.47
CA ALA A 107 9.18 -4.93 4.52
C ALA A 107 8.01 -5.73 5.13
N GLY A 108 7.99 -5.87 6.46
CA GLY A 108 6.90 -6.47 7.23
C GLY A 108 5.75 -5.52 7.56
N ARG A 109 5.91 -4.22 7.27
CA ARG A 109 4.95 -3.16 7.62
C ARG A 109 4.62 -2.22 6.47
N VAL A 110 5.60 -1.86 5.63
CA VAL A 110 5.38 -0.98 4.48
C VAL A 110 5.87 -1.67 3.21
N ARG A 111 5.00 -1.67 2.19
CA ARG A 111 5.34 -2.14 0.84
C ARG A 111 4.83 -1.14 -0.19
N LEU A 112 5.60 -0.95 -1.25
CA LEU A 112 5.23 -0.16 -2.41
C LEU A 112 5.03 -1.10 -3.60
N GLY A 113 3.99 -0.87 -4.40
CA GLY A 113 3.69 -1.62 -5.61
C GLY A 113 3.56 -0.68 -6.80
N GLY A 114 4.55 -0.70 -7.68
CA GLY A 114 4.54 0.01 -8.95
C GLY A 114 5.44 -0.72 -9.95
N SER A 115 4.90 -1.06 -11.13
CA SER A 115 5.63 -1.85 -12.12
C SER A 115 6.80 -1.08 -12.74
N SER A 116 6.65 0.23 -12.94
CA SER A 116 7.69 1.11 -13.50
C SER A 116 8.50 1.86 -12.44
N LEU A 117 8.19 1.68 -11.15
CA LEU A 117 8.89 2.38 -10.07
C LEU A 117 10.34 1.91 -9.98
N LEU A 118 10.62 0.64 -10.27
CA LEU A 118 11.97 0.10 -10.22
C LEU A 118 12.89 0.84 -11.19
N ASP A 119 12.43 1.10 -12.41
CA ASP A 119 13.23 1.76 -13.45
C ASP A 119 13.64 3.18 -13.01
N ASP A 120 12.70 3.96 -12.46
CA ASP A 120 13.00 5.29 -11.92
C ASP A 120 13.98 5.25 -10.74
N LEU A 121 13.84 4.27 -9.85
CA LEU A 121 14.75 4.07 -8.72
C LEU A 121 16.17 3.71 -9.19
N LEU A 122 16.30 2.81 -10.17
CA LEU A 122 17.59 2.42 -10.71
C LEU A 122 18.25 3.58 -11.48
N ALA A 123 17.48 4.34 -12.24
CA ALA A 123 17.98 5.53 -12.94
C ALA A 123 18.54 6.57 -11.96
N ARG A 124 17.83 6.83 -10.86
CA ARG A 124 18.30 7.74 -9.79
C ARG A 124 19.55 7.25 -9.06
N LEU A 125 19.76 5.94 -8.98
CA LEU A 125 20.98 5.35 -8.43
C LEU A 125 22.14 5.30 -9.44
N GLY A 126 21.92 5.73 -10.69
CA GLY A 126 22.90 5.62 -11.76
C GLY A 126 23.14 4.18 -12.23
N LEU A 127 22.19 3.28 -11.97
CA LEU A 127 22.26 1.86 -12.30
C LEU A 127 21.43 1.48 -13.54
N TYR A 128 20.80 2.48 -14.17
CA TYR A 128 19.98 2.31 -15.36
C TYR A 128 20.22 3.48 -16.30
N GLU A 129 20.88 3.22 -17.42
CA GLU A 129 20.93 4.20 -18.51
C GLU A 129 19.62 4.13 -19.28
N TRP A 130 18.97 5.28 -19.45
CA TRP A 130 17.78 5.40 -20.28
C TRP A 130 18.21 5.26 -21.75
N TYR A 131 18.25 4.03 -22.26
CA TYR A 131 18.30 3.80 -23.70
C TYR A 131 16.94 4.19 -24.27
N GLY A 132 16.79 5.48 -24.55
CA GLY A 132 15.63 5.99 -25.24
C GLY A 132 15.46 5.27 -26.55
N ASN A 133 14.47 4.39 -26.63
CA ASN A 133 13.97 3.97 -27.93
C ASN A 133 13.15 5.14 -28.46
N GLY A 134 13.77 5.84 -29.42
CA GLY A 134 13.04 6.65 -30.37
C GLY A 134 11.91 5.83 -30.98
N PHE A 135 10.70 6.35 -30.83
CA PHE A 135 9.62 6.24 -31.79
C PHE A 135 9.06 7.65 -31.96
#